data_AF-A0A2A3VM56-F1
#
_entry.id   AF-A0A2A3VM56-F1
#
_cell.length_a   1.000
_cell.length_b   1.000
_cell.length_c   1.000
_cell.angle_alpha   90.00
_cell.angle_beta   90.00
_cell.angle_gamma   90.00
#
_symmetry.space_group_name_H-M   'P 1'
#
loop_
_entity.id
_entity.type
_entity.pdbx_description
1 polymer ?
#
loop_
_entity_poly.entity_id
_entity_poly.type
_entity_poly.pdbx_seq_one_letter_code
_entity_poly.pdbx_strand_id
1 'polypeptide(L)'
;MQASTPTPPDRDPPPADAPAPKRARRDYTAQVRSLLRSAVVAGLLAAGGHWAWHQPFMAKPRAIAALTAAPAPDALQMPVEGVRAARVADTFGAPRGADRRHEGVDIFAPRGTPVLAATDGLVVAIREGGLGGRHVWVMGPGRQRHYYAHLDDWADLLSVGDFVRAGDPLGTVGDTGNARGTPPHLHYGVYAADGAFDPLPLLRAGADSGDASR
;
A
#
# COMPACT_ATOMS: atom_id res chain seq x y z
N MET A 1 -47.63 50.45 94.97
CA MET A 1 -48.60 49.73 94.12
C MET A 1 -47.81 48.76 93.25
N GLN A 2 -47.92 47.46 93.53
CA GLN A 2 -47.20 46.40 92.81
C GLN A 2 -47.98 46.08 91.53
N ALA A 3 -47.33 46.18 90.36
CA ALA A 3 -47.92 45.80 89.09
C ALA A 3 -47.30 44.48 88.63
N SER A 4 -48.15 43.44 88.59
CA SER A 4 -47.86 42.08 88.15
C SER A 4 -47.51 42.03 86.65
N THR A 5 -46.46 41.29 86.30
CA THR A 5 -46.11 40.94 84.93
C THR A 5 -47.05 39.83 84.40
N PRO A 6 -47.59 39.95 83.17
CA PRO A 6 -48.40 38.89 82.56
C PRO A 6 -47.52 37.78 81.94
N THR A 7 -47.94 36.54 82.15
CA THR A 7 -47.40 35.30 81.56
C THR A 7 -47.63 35.26 80.03
N PRO A 8 -46.65 34.85 79.20
CA PRO A 8 -46.87 34.71 77.76
C PRO A 8 -47.70 33.46 77.44
N PRO A 9 -48.51 33.48 76.36
CA PRO A 9 -49.33 32.34 75.98
C PRO A 9 -48.49 31.17 75.43
N ASP A 10 -48.99 29.97 75.70
CA ASP A 10 -48.47 28.67 75.26
C ASP A 10 -48.35 28.65 73.73
N ARG A 11 -47.16 28.31 73.21
CA ARG A 11 -46.96 28.12 71.77
C ARG A 11 -47.19 26.64 71.44
N ASP A 12 -48.12 26.37 70.53
CA ASP A 12 -48.31 25.04 69.97
C ASP A 12 -46.98 24.47 69.42
N PRO A 13 -46.71 23.17 69.60
CA PRO A 13 -45.53 22.54 69.04
C PRO A 13 -45.57 22.62 67.50
N PRO A 14 -44.41 22.79 66.84
CA PRO A 14 -44.35 22.83 65.38
C PRO A 14 -44.89 21.51 64.78
N PRO A 15 -45.59 21.57 63.63
CA PRO A 15 -46.09 20.37 62.98
C PRO A 15 -44.93 19.43 62.62
N ALA A 16 -45.13 18.13 62.84
CA ALA A 16 -44.14 17.09 62.57
C ALA A 16 -43.62 17.15 61.13
N ASP A 17 -42.29 17.06 60.97
CA ASP A 17 -41.58 17.08 59.69
C ASP A 17 -42.23 16.15 58.67
N ALA A 18 -42.68 16.72 57.54
CA ALA A 18 -43.13 15.93 56.41
C ALA A 18 -41.99 15.03 55.91
N PRO A 19 -42.24 13.75 55.59
CA PRO A 19 -41.19 12.85 55.13
C PRO A 19 -40.58 13.36 53.83
N ALA A 20 -39.25 13.49 53.80
CA ALA A 20 -38.51 13.91 52.61
C ALA A 20 -38.91 13.05 51.39
N PRO A 21 -39.13 13.65 50.20
CA PRO A 21 -39.59 12.89 49.05
C PRO A 21 -38.56 11.81 48.70
N LYS A 22 -39.00 10.55 48.65
CA LYS A 22 -38.16 9.43 48.20
C LYS A 22 -37.66 9.75 46.79
N ARG A 23 -36.33 9.90 46.63
CA ARG A 23 -35.71 10.12 45.31
C ARG A 23 -36.14 8.97 44.38
N ALA A 24 -36.87 9.30 43.32
CA ALA A 24 -37.27 8.34 42.31
C ALA A 24 -36.02 7.65 41.75
N ARG A 25 -35.96 6.32 41.81
CA ARG A 25 -34.87 5.55 41.18
C ARG A 25 -34.93 5.83 39.67
N ARG A 26 -33.87 6.39 39.10
CA ARG A 26 -33.78 6.63 37.65
C ARG A 26 -33.92 5.29 36.92
N ASP A 27 -34.91 5.19 36.05
CA ASP A 27 -35.11 4.03 35.19
C ASP A 27 -34.18 4.13 33.98
N TYR A 28 -33.07 3.40 34.06
CA TYR A 28 -32.07 3.33 33.00
C TYR A 28 -32.41 2.25 31.96
N THR A 29 -33.48 1.47 32.09
CA THR A 29 -33.74 0.31 31.21
C THR A 29 -33.91 0.70 29.75
N ALA A 30 -34.56 1.84 29.47
CA ALA A 30 -34.69 2.35 28.10
C ALA A 30 -33.34 2.76 27.50
N GLN A 31 -32.48 3.41 28.29
CA GLN A 31 -31.13 3.81 27.87
C GLN A 31 -30.24 2.59 27.63
N VAL A 32 -30.23 1.62 28.56
CA VAL A 32 -29.48 0.36 28.43
C VAL A 32 -29.94 -0.43 27.20
N ARG A 33 -31.26 -0.53 26.96
CA ARG A 33 -31.81 -1.22 25.78
C ARG A 33 -31.41 -0.54 24.47
N SER A 34 -31.41 0.80 24.44
CA SER A 34 -30.96 1.57 23.28
C SER A 34 -29.48 1.30 22.99
N LEU A 35 -28.62 1.38 24.01
CA LEU A 35 -27.18 1.10 23.89
C LEU A 35 -26.91 -0.34 23.43
N LEU A 36 -27.62 -1.33 23.97
CA LEU A 36 -27.50 -2.72 23.54
C LEU A 36 -27.91 -2.91 22.08
N ARG A 37 -29.01 -2.28 21.64
CA ARG A 37 -29.44 -2.31 20.23
C ARG A 37 -28.39 -1.68 19.33
N SER A 38 -27.85 -0.52 19.70
CA SER A 38 -26.76 0.14 18.96
C SER A 38 -25.52 -0.74 18.89
N ALA A 39 -25.14 -1.41 19.99
CA ALA A 39 -24.01 -2.33 20.02
C ALA A 39 -24.22 -3.55 19.11
N VAL A 40 -25.42 -4.14 19.10
CA VAL A 40 -25.77 -5.26 18.21
C VAL A 40 -25.73 -4.82 16.75
N VAL A 41 -26.32 -3.68 16.40
CA VAL A 41 -26.29 -3.15 15.04
C VAL A 41 -24.84 -2.87 14.60
N ALA A 42 -24.03 -2.25 15.46
CA ALA A 42 -22.61 -2.02 15.17
C ALA A 42 -21.85 -3.34 14.97
N GLY A 43 -22.11 -4.36 15.79
CA GLY A 43 -21.53 -5.69 15.64
C GLY A 43 -21.92 -6.36 14.33
N LEU A 44 -23.19 -6.29 13.93
CA LEU A 44 -23.67 -6.83 12.65
C LEU A 44 -23.07 -6.09 11.45
N LEU A 45 -22.95 -4.76 11.51
CA LEU A 45 -22.29 -3.97 10.47
C LEU A 45 -20.80 -4.33 10.36
N ALA A 46 -20.11 -4.49 11.49
CA ALA A 46 -18.71 -4.92 11.50
C ALA A 46 -18.54 -6.33 10.93
N ALA A 47 -19.40 -7.28 11.31
CA ALA A 47 -19.39 -8.64 10.77
C ALA A 47 -19.70 -8.67 9.27
N GLY A 48 -20.69 -7.90 8.81
CA GLY A 48 -21.02 -7.76 7.40
C GLY A 48 -19.90 -7.12 6.57
N GLY A 49 -19.27 -6.07 7.10
CA GLY A 49 -18.09 -5.44 6.48
C GLY A 49 -16.89 -6.38 6.41
N HIS A 50 -16.61 -7.13 7.48
CA HIS A 50 -15.58 -8.16 7.49
C HIS A 50 -15.88 -9.25 6.46
N TRP A 51 -17.11 -9.79 6.44
CA TRP A 51 -17.52 -10.77 5.44
C TRP A 51 -17.35 -10.25 4.01
N ALA A 52 -17.79 -9.01 3.73
CA ALA A 52 -17.64 -8.36 2.43
C ALA A 52 -16.16 -8.21 2.03
N TRP A 53 -15.30 -7.84 2.98
CA TRP A 53 -13.86 -7.74 2.76
C TRP A 53 -13.21 -9.07 2.36
N HIS A 54 -13.77 -10.21 2.75
CA HIS A 54 -13.25 -11.53 2.38
C HIS A 54 -13.88 -12.12 1.11
N GLN A 55 -14.73 -11.37 0.40
CA GLN A 55 -15.33 -11.81 -0.86
C GLN A 55 -14.40 -11.60 -2.06
N PRO A 56 -14.57 -12.36 -3.17
CA PRO A 56 -13.73 -12.26 -4.36
C PRO A 56 -13.66 -10.86 -4.99
N PHE A 57 -14.76 -10.09 -4.93
CA PHE A 57 -14.80 -8.72 -5.46
C PHE A 57 -13.87 -7.75 -4.71
N MET A 58 -13.48 -8.08 -3.47
CA MET A 58 -12.52 -7.31 -2.67
C MET A 58 -11.08 -7.78 -2.83
N ALA A 59 -10.81 -8.84 -3.62
CA ALA A 59 -9.45 -9.35 -3.81
C ALA A 59 -8.49 -8.29 -4.36
N LYS A 60 -8.91 -7.53 -5.39
CA LYS A 60 -8.09 -6.45 -5.96
C LYS A 60 -7.89 -5.29 -4.98
N PRO A 61 -8.95 -4.67 -4.39
CA PRO A 61 -8.78 -3.64 -3.36
C PRO A 61 -7.85 -4.06 -2.21
N ARG A 62 -7.97 -5.32 -1.75
CA ARG A 62 -7.10 -5.88 -0.72
C ARG A 62 -5.65 -5.96 -1.13
N ALA A 63 -5.39 -6.46 -2.33
CA ALA A 63 -4.04 -6.57 -2.84
C ALA A 63 -3.42 -5.18 -3.05
N ILE A 64 -4.18 -4.19 -3.56
CA ILE A 64 -3.72 -2.79 -3.63
C ILE A 64 -3.40 -2.24 -2.23
N ALA A 65 -4.29 -2.45 -1.26
CA ALA A 65 -4.10 -1.97 0.11
C ALA A 65 -2.87 -2.60 0.78
N ALA A 66 -2.70 -3.92 0.64
CA ALA A 66 -1.54 -4.64 1.15
C ALA A 66 -0.24 -4.15 0.50
N LEU A 67 -0.23 -4.02 -0.83
CA LEU A 67 0.93 -3.53 -1.59
C LEU A 67 1.30 -2.10 -1.20
N THR A 68 0.31 -1.22 -1.02
CA THR A 68 0.53 0.19 -0.66
C THR A 68 0.99 0.36 0.79
N ALA A 69 0.57 -0.53 1.69
CA ALA A 69 0.95 -0.52 3.10
C ALA A 69 2.27 -1.24 3.37
N ALA A 70 2.72 -2.13 2.47
CA ALA A 70 3.98 -2.82 2.60
C ALA A 70 5.16 -1.83 2.50
N PRO A 71 6.24 -2.06 3.27
CA PRO A 71 7.46 -1.27 3.16
C PRO A 71 8.10 -1.46 1.77
N ALA A 72 8.94 -0.52 1.38
CA ALA A 72 9.78 -0.69 0.20
C ALA A 72 10.71 -1.93 0.38
N PRO A 73 10.93 -2.72 -0.68
CA PRO A 73 11.80 -3.88 -0.60
C PRO A 73 13.27 -3.47 -0.42
N ASP A 74 14.01 -4.24 0.37
CA ASP A 74 15.46 -4.14 0.57
C ASP A 74 16.25 -5.01 -0.44
N ALA A 75 15.56 -5.87 -1.17
CA ALA A 75 16.12 -6.73 -2.21
C ALA A 75 15.13 -6.89 -3.39
N LEU A 76 15.65 -6.97 -4.61
CA LEU A 76 14.86 -7.13 -5.83
C LEU A 76 15.31 -8.36 -6.62
N GLN A 77 14.36 -9.06 -7.23
CA GLN A 77 14.67 -10.14 -8.15
C GLN A 77 15.24 -9.60 -9.45
N MET A 78 16.17 -10.32 -10.06
CA MET A 78 16.72 -9.97 -11.37
C MET A 78 15.62 -9.96 -12.43
N PRO A 79 15.37 -8.84 -13.12
CA PRO A 79 14.27 -8.74 -14.08
C PRO A 79 14.59 -9.28 -15.47
N VAL A 80 15.80 -9.79 -15.72
CA VAL A 80 16.16 -10.44 -16.99
C VAL A 80 16.62 -11.85 -16.70
N GLU A 81 15.94 -12.82 -17.31
CA GLU A 81 16.22 -14.24 -17.08
C GLU A 81 17.68 -14.58 -17.45
N GLY A 82 18.35 -15.35 -16.58
CA GLY A 82 19.71 -15.84 -16.79
C GLY A 82 20.83 -14.80 -16.61
N VAL A 83 20.50 -13.52 -16.38
CA VAL A 83 21.51 -12.50 -16.06
C VAL A 83 21.84 -12.54 -14.56
N ARG A 84 23.11 -12.34 -14.20
CA ARG A 84 23.54 -12.23 -12.81
C ARG A 84 23.76 -10.75 -12.45
N ALA A 85 23.34 -10.33 -11.26
CA ALA A 85 23.48 -8.94 -10.81
C ALA A 85 24.93 -8.44 -10.83
N ALA A 86 25.89 -9.32 -10.53
CA ALA A 86 27.33 -9.01 -10.61
C ALA A 86 27.84 -8.67 -12.01
N ARG A 87 27.09 -8.99 -13.07
CA ARG A 87 27.43 -8.70 -14.48
C ARG A 87 26.76 -7.43 -15.01
N VAL A 88 25.88 -6.82 -14.23
CA VAL A 88 25.24 -5.55 -14.59
C VAL A 88 26.20 -4.41 -14.30
N ALA A 89 26.46 -3.60 -15.32
CA ALA A 89 27.29 -2.41 -15.18
C ALA A 89 26.54 -1.33 -14.39
N ASP A 90 27.27 -0.64 -13.50
CA ASP A 90 26.77 0.58 -12.89
C ASP A 90 26.68 1.66 -13.97
N THR A 91 25.46 1.99 -14.34
CA THR A 91 25.15 2.97 -15.39
C THR A 91 24.24 4.06 -14.88
N PHE A 92 23.85 4.04 -13.59
CA PHE A 92 22.95 5.04 -13.02
C PHE A 92 23.63 6.41 -12.98
N GLY A 93 22.89 7.46 -13.27
CA GLY A 93 23.41 8.84 -13.28
C GLY A 93 24.33 9.18 -14.47
N ALA A 94 24.66 8.21 -15.33
CA ALA A 94 25.51 8.41 -16.50
C ALA A 94 24.89 9.43 -17.49
N PRO A 95 25.69 10.24 -18.19
CA PRO A 95 25.17 11.22 -19.15
C PRO A 95 24.37 10.58 -20.30
N ARG A 96 23.24 11.18 -20.66
CA ARG A 96 22.36 10.76 -21.77
C ARG A 96 22.11 11.93 -22.74
N GLY A 97 23.20 12.41 -23.34
CA GLY A 97 23.22 13.67 -24.10
C GLY A 97 23.69 14.82 -23.21
N ALA A 98 23.27 16.05 -23.54
CA ALA A 98 23.72 17.25 -22.83
C ALA A 98 23.13 17.38 -21.42
N ASP A 99 21.82 17.13 -21.25
CA ASP A 99 21.09 17.57 -20.04
C ASP A 99 20.40 16.44 -19.28
N ARG A 100 20.47 15.19 -19.77
CA ARG A 100 19.80 14.05 -19.12
C ARG A 100 20.81 13.15 -18.42
N ARG A 101 20.36 12.57 -17.31
CA ARG A 101 21.03 11.49 -16.60
C ARG A 101 20.27 10.19 -16.81
N HIS A 102 20.98 9.08 -16.69
CA HIS A 102 20.40 7.75 -16.77
C HIS A 102 19.68 7.42 -15.45
N GLU A 103 18.35 7.31 -15.49
CA GLU A 103 17.49 7.08 -14.31
C GLU A 103 17.19 5.58 -14.07
N GLY A 104 18.17 4.74 -14.35
CA GLY A 104 18.05 3.30 -14.22
C GLY A 104 19.37 2.61 -14.55
N VAL A 105 19.27 1.31 -14.80
CA VAL A 105 20.38 0.48 -15.27
C VAL A 105 20.02 -0.24 -16.55
N ASP A 106 21.00 -0.43 -17.42
CA ASP A 106 20.84 -1.20 -18.65
C ASP A 106 21.33 -2.63 -18.43
N ILE A 107 20.44 -3.59 -18.60
CA ILE A 107 20.69 -5.02 -18.40
C ILE A 107 20.72 -5.69 -19.76
N PHE A 108 21.93 -5.90 -20.28
CA PHE A 108 22.16 -6.47 -21.60
C PHE A 108 21.89 -7.99 -21.62
N ALA A 109 21.14 -8.43 -22.62
CA ALA A 109 20.88 -9.83 -22.92
C ALA A 109 20.48 -9.98 -24.40
N PRO A 110 20.50 -11.20 -24.97
CA PRO A 110 19.98 -11.42 -26.32
C PRO A 110 18.53 -10.88 -26.49
N ARG A 111 18.21 -10.37 -27.69
CA ARG A 111 16.83 -10.01 -28.04
C ARG A 111 15.92 -11.22 -27.82
N GLY A 112 14.74 -11.02 -27.26
CA GLY A 112 13.79 -12.10 -26.96
C GLY A 112 13.98 -12.75 -25.59
N THR A 113 15.06 -12.47 -24.86
CA THR A 113 15.24 -12.99 -23.49
C THR A 113 14.08 -12.52 -22.59
N PRO A 114 13.48 -13.41 -21.77
CA PRO A 114 12.38 -13.02 -20.90
C PRO A 114 12.74 -11.89 -19.94
N VAL A 115 11.84 -10.89 -19.89
CA VAL A 115 11.81 -9.84 -18.88
C VAL A 115 10.74 -10.19 -17.87
N LEU A 116 11.15 -10.26 -16.61
CA LEU A 116 10.35 -10.68 -15.48
C LEU A 116 10.12 -9.51 -14.52
N ALA A 117 9.02 -9.55 -13.76
CA ALA A 117 8.79 -8.60 -12.69
C ALA A 117 9.86 -8.77 -11.59
N ALA A 118 10.52 -7.67 -11.22
CA ALA A 118 11.54 -7.66 -10.18
C ALA A 118 10.96 -7.75 -8.75
N THR A 119 9.65 -7.49 -8.62
CA THR A 119 8.92 -7.40 -7.35
C THR A 119 7.47 -7.77 -7.57
N ASP A 120 6.77 -8.09 -6.48
CA ASP A 120 5.31 -8.16 -6.48
C ASP A 120 4.73 -6.78 -6.80
N GLY A 121 3.63 -6.72 -7.55
CA GLY A 121 3.05 -5.43 -7.89
C GLY A 121 1.81 -5.45 -8.75
N LEU A 122 1.32 -4.25 -9.04
CA LEU A 122 0.20 -3.97 -9.92
C LEU A 122 0.74 -3.39 -11.22
N VAL A 123 0.38 -3.97 -12.37
CA VAL A 123 0.67 -3.39 -13.68
C VAL A 123 -0.18 -2.13 -13.85
N VAL A 124 0.46 -0.96 -13.85
CA VAL A 124 -0.23 0.34 -13.94
C VAL A 124 -0.17 0.96 -15.33
N ALA A 125 0.74 0.50 -16.20
CA ALA A 125 0.74 0.89 -17.60
C ALA A 125 1.46 -0.14 -18.47
N ILE A 126 0.93 -0.32 -19.69
CA ILE A 126 1.57 -1.00 -20.83
C ILE A 126 1.45 -0.04 -22.00
N ARG A 127 2.57 0.40 -22.57
CA ARG A 127 2.58 1.48 -23.58
C ARG A 127 3.69 1.28 -24.60
N GLU A 128 3.45 1.82 -25.80
CA GLU A 128 4.46 1.96 -26.84
C GLU A 128 4.62 3.44 -27.20
N GLY A 129 5.87 3.92 -27.18
CA GLY A 129 6.23 5.27 -27.59
C GLY A 129 7.18 5.99 -26.64
N GLY A 130 7.53 7.23 -26.99
CA GLY A 130 8.50 8.02 -26.25
C GLY A 130 9.90 7.40 -26.24
N LEU A 131 10.72 7.79 -25.26
CA LEU A 131 12.09 7.32 -25.14
C LEU A 131 12.16 5.81 -24.86
N GLY A 132 11.26 5.27 -24.05
CA GLY A 132 11.28 3.86 -23.67
C GLY A 132 10.77 2.88 -24.71
N GLY A 133 10.15 3.34 -25.80
CA GLY A 133 9.55 2.43 -26.78
C GLY A 133 8.43 1.61 -26.16
N ARG A 134 8.46 0.29 -26.35
CA ARG A 134 7.56 -0.64 -25.65
C ARG A 134 8.02 -0.80 -24.21
N HIS A 135 7.11 -0.58 -23.28
CA HIS A 135 7.43 -0.59 -21.87
C HIS A 135 6.25 -0.97 -20.98
N VAL A 136 6.58 -1.40 -19.77
CA VAL A 136 5.64 -1.72 -18.70
C VAL A 136 6.01 -0.91 -17.45
N TRP A 137 4.99 -0.41 -16.75
CA TRP A 137 5.12 0.14 -15.41
C TRP A 137 4.42 -0.76 -14.40
N VAL A 138 5.13 -1.13 -13.35
CA VAL A 138 4.59 -1.87 -12.20
C VAL A 138 4.69 -1.01 -10.95
N MET A 139 3.57 -0.80 -10.26
CA MET A 139 3.59 -0.24 -8.90
C MET A 139 3.86 -1.39 -7.93
N GLY A 140 4.92 -1.29 -7.14
CA GLY A 140 5.33 -2.28 -6.15
C GLY A 140 5.10 -1.81 -4.70
N PRO A 141 5.65 -2.54 -3.71
CA PRO A 141 5.63 -2.16 -2.30
C PRO A 141 6.27 -0.79 -2.05
N GLY A 142 5.89 -0.13 -0.95
CA GLY A 142 6.40 1.22 -0.62
C GLY A 142 6.01 2.28 -1.65
N ARG A 143 5.03 2.01 -2.53
CA ARG A 143 4.61 2.85 -3.66
C ARG A 143 5.72 3.10 -4.69
N GLN A 144 6.73 2.23 -4.73
CA GLN A 144 7.77 2.31 -5.75
C GLN A 144 7.18 1.98 -7.12
N ARG A 145 7.61 2.70 -8.15
CA ARG A 145 7.23 2.43 -9.54
C ARG A 145 8.43 1.87 -10.27
N HIS A 146 8.24 0.71 -10.87
CA HIS A 146 9.26 -0.05 -11.57
C HIS A 146 9.00 0.10 -13.07
N TYR A 147 10.03 0.53 -13.80
CA TYR A 147 9.98 0.83 -15.21
C TYR A 147 10.79 -0.19 -16.00
N TYR A 148 10.14 -0.85 -16.95
CA TYR A 148 10.74 -1.88 -17.80
C TYR A 148 10.63 -1.41 -19.25
N ALA A 149 11.72 -0.94 -19.85
CA ALA A 149 11.70 -0.29 -21.17
C ALA A 149 12.56 -1.00 -22.22
N HIS A 150 12.42 -0.54 -23.47
CA HIS A 150 13.08 -1.09 -24.65
C HIS A 150 12.67 -2.52 -25.00
N LEU A 151 11.47 -2.94 -24.56
CA LEU A 151 11.00 -4.30 -24.79
C LEU A 151 10.86 -4.59 -26.29
N ASP A 152 11.08 -5.84 -26.68
CA ASP A 152 10.77 -6.32 -28.04
C ASP A 152 9.28 -6.62 -28.15
N ASP A 153 8.74 -7.34 -27.18
CA ASP A 153 7.31 -7.58 -27.03
C ASP A 153 6.87 -7.62 -25.56
N TRP A 154 5.56 -7.54 -25.32
CA TRP A 154 4.96 -7.78 -24.01
C TRP A 154 4.66 -9.26 -23.80
N ALA A 155 4.51 -9.69 -22.56
CA ALA A 155 4.07 -11.04 -22.26
C ALA A 155 2.61 -11.25 -22.72
N ASP A 156 2.31 -12.46 -23.20
CA ASP A 156 0.95 -12.82 -23.61
C ASP A 156 -0.04 -12.62 -22.45
N LEU A 157 -1.21 -12.07 -22.77
CA LEU A 157 -2.32 -11.80 -21.83
C LEU A 157 -2.02 -10.75 -20.74
N LEU A 158 -0.81 -10.19 -20.69
CA LEU A 158 -0.48 -9.12 -19.74
C LEU A 158 -1.37 -7.90 -19.97
N SER A 159 -2.05 -7.46 -18.92
CA SER A 159 -3.01 -6.35 -18.97
C SER A 159 -2.79 -5.35 -17.85
N VAL A 160 -3.17 -4.09 -18.11
CA VAL A 160 -3.21 -3.06 -17.06
C VAL A 160 -4.23 -3.47 -15.98
N GLY A 161 -3.83 -3.42 -14.72
CA GLY A 161 -4.64 -3.84 -13.58
C GLY A 161 -4.41 -5.28 -13.14
N ASP A 162 -3.47 -5.99 -13.77
CA ASP A 162 -3.02 -7.31 -13.33
C ASP A 162 -2.06 -7.20 -12.15
N PHE A 163 -2.17 -8.19 -11.26
CA PHE A 163 -1.19 -8.39 -10.20
C PHE A 163 -0.14 -9.37 -10.69
N VAL A 164 1.12 -8.98 -10.56
CA VAL A 164 2.28 -9.79 -10.86
C VAL A 164 3.04 -10.09 -9.58
N ARG A 165 3.63 -11.27 -9.51
CA ARG A 165 4.62 -11.65 -8.50
C ARG A 165 6.02 -11.43 -9.05
N ALA A 166 7.00 -11.30 -8.16
CA ALA A 166 8.40 -11.37 -8.58
C ALA A 166 8.65 -12.65 -9.39
N GLY A 167 9.22 -12.50 -10.59
CA GLY A 167 9.44 -13.59 -11.54
C GLY A 167 8.34 -13.81 -12.59
N ASP A 168 7.18 -13.16 -12.48
CA ASP A 168 6.14 -13.26 -13.52
C ASP A 168 6.60 -12.56 -14.81
N PRO A 169 6.28 -13.11 -16.00
CA PRO A 169 6.71 -12.53 -17.27
C PRO A 169 6.00 -11.20 -17.57
N LEU A 170 6.77 -10.21 -18.01
CA LEU A 170 6.28 -8.90 -18.45
C LEU A 170 6.49 -8.66 -19.94
N GLY A 171 7.44 -9.36 -20.55
CA GLY A 171 7.79 -9.20 -21.95
C GLY A 171 9.15 -9.79 -22.27
N THR A 172 9.80 -9.23 -23.28
CA THR A 172 11.10 -9.70 -23.74
C THR A 172 12.07 -8.55 -24.02
N VAL A 173 13.36 -8.82 -23.86
CA VAL A 173 14.44 -7.86 -24.13
C VAL A 173 14.43 -7.46 -25.60
N GLY A 174 14.55 -6.15 -25.86
CA GLY A 174 14.58 -5.60 -27.21
C GLY A 174 15.48 -4.38 -27.33
N ASP A 175 15.11 -3.51 -28.28
CA ASP A 175 15.79 -2.25 -28.57
C ASP A 175 14.80 -1.15 -28.98
N THR A 176 13.52 -1.24 -28.58
CA THR A 176 12.52 -0.26 -29.01
C THR A 176 12.73 1.11 -28.35
N GLY A 177 12.14 2.16 -28.94
CA GLY A 177 12.33 3.53 -28.45
C GLY A 177 13.67 4.12 -28.86
N ASN A 178 14.34 4.83 -27.94
CA ASN A 178 15.64 5.45 -28.22
C ASN A 178 16.83 4.49 -28.13
N ALA A 179 16.61 3.22 -27.75
CA ALA A 179 17.61 2.15 -27.79
C ALA A 179 17.80 1.56 -29.20
N ARG A 180 16.98 1.96 -30.18
CA ARG A 180 16.97 1.35 -31.52
C ARG A 180 18.35 1.42 -32.17
N GLY A 181 18.85 0.27 -32.60
CA GLY A 181 20.18 0.16 -33.24
C GLY A 181 21.35 0.07 -32.25
N THR A 182 21.10 0.04 -30.95
CA THR A 182 22.09 -0.32 -29.91
C THR A 182 22.01 -1.81 -29.58
N PRO A 183 22.99 -2.40 -28.87
CA PRO A 183 22.88 -3.78 -28.40
C PRO A 183 21.60 -3.97 -27.54
N PRO A 184 20.82 -5.05 -27.73
CA PRO A 184 19.58 -5.27 -26.99
C PRO A 184 19.79 -5.29 -25.47
N HIS A 185 18.89 -4.62 -24.75
CA HIS A 185 18.93 -4.53 -23.30
C HIS A 185 17.54 -4.19 -22.74
N LEU A 186 17.35 -4.52 -21.46
CA LEU A 186 16.30 -3.93 -20.65
C LEU A 186 16.84 -2.65 -20.01
N HIS A 187 16.16 -1.52 -20.20
CA HIS A 187 16.34 -0.40 -19.28
C HIS A 187 15.41 -0.60 -18.08
N TYR A 188 15.99 -0.74 -16.90
CA TYR A 188 15.27 -0.95 -15.65
C TYR A 188 15.46 0.23 -14.69
N GLY A 189 14.36 0.90 -14.34
CA GLY A 189 14.35 2.05 -13.43
C GLY A 189 13.42 1.83 -12.25
N VAL A 190 13.75 2.42 -11.10
CA VAL A 190 12.90 2.39 -9.90
C VAL A 190 12.72 3.80 -9.38
N TYR A 191 11.46 4.18 -9.16
CA TYR A 191 11.05 5.54 -8.81
C TYR A 191 10.27 5.55 -7.50
N ALA A 192 10.77 6.28 -6.51
CA ALA A 192 10.09 6.57 -5.26
C ALA A 192 9.41 7.96 -5.32
N ALA A 193 9.03 8.50 -4.16
CA ALA A 193 8.35 9.79 -4.06
C ALA A 193 9.25 10.99 -4.41
N ASP A 194 10.56 10.85 -4.18
CA ASP A 194 11.61 11.86 -4.41
C ASP A 194 12.27 11.76 -5.79
N GLY A 195 11.99 10.70 -6.55
CA GLY A 195 12.48 10.52 -7.92
C GLY A 195 13.03 9.13 -8.17
N ALA A 196 13.87 9.01 -9.21
CA ALA A 196 14.57 7.78 -9.53
C ALA A 196 15.74 7.55 -8.56
N PHE A 197 15.99 6.30 -8.19
CA PHE A 197 17.19 5.90 -7.43
C PHE A 197 17.85 4.69 -8.10
N ASP A 198 19.12 4.46 -7.79
CA ASP A 198 19.88 3.36 -8.38
C ASP A 198 19.32 2.00 -7.93
N PRO A 199 18.81 1.16 -8.85
CA PRO A 199 18.29 -0.16 -8.51
C PRO A 199 19.38 -1.21 -8.32
N LEU A 200 20.61 -0.98 -8.77
CA LEU A 200 21.67 -1.99 -8.79
C LEU A 200 22.00 -2.57 -7.41
N PRO A 201 22.07 -1.79 -6.31
CA PRO A 201 22.28 -2.33 -4.97
C PRO A 201 21.19 -3.32 -4.55
N LEU A 202 19.92 -3.04 -4.84
CA LEU A 202 18.79 -3.92 -4.51
C LEU A 202 18.81 -5.22 -5.32
N LEU A 203 19.19 -5.13 -6.61
CA LEU A 203 19.36 -6.30 -7.47
C LEU A 203 20.50 -7.21 -7.00
N ARG A 204 21.59 -6.63 -6.48
CA ARG A 204 22.69 -7.40 -5.88
C ARG A 204 22.26 -8.09 -4.59
N ALA A 205 21.58 -7.37 -3.69
CA ALA A 205 21.05 -7.93 -2.45
C ALA A 205 20.07 -9.10 -2.69
N GLY A 206 19.23 -9.01 -3.73
CA GLY A 206 18.34 -10.10 -4.11
C GLY A 206 19.06 -11.33 -4.65
N ALA A 207 20.17 -11.15 -5.38
CA ALA A 207 21.00 -12.26 -5.85
C ALA A 207 21.64 -13.02 -4.68
N ASP A 208 22.15 -12.30 -3.68
CA ASP A 208 22.78 -12.89 -2.49
C ASP A 208 21.78 -13.67 -1.62
N SER A 209 20.54 -13.17 -1.53
CA SER A 209 19.46 -13.80 -0.77
C SER A 209 18.93 -15.10 -1.42
N GLY A 210 18.94 -15.16 -2.75
CA GLY A 210 18.55 -16.35 -3.52
C GLY A 210 19.59 -17.47 -3.53
N ASP A 211 20.86 -17.15 -3.24
CA ASP A 211 21.95 -18.14 -3.12
C ASP A 211 22.01 -18.72 -1.69
N ALA A 212 21.70 -17.92 -0.66
CA ALA A 212 21.63 -18.37 0.73
C ALA A 212 20.46 -19.33 1.05
N SER A 213 19.50 -19.47 0.12
CA SER A 213 18.31 -20.33 0.26
C SER A 213 18.37 -21.61 -0.57
N ARG A 214 19.52 -21.92 -1.18
CA ARG A 214 19.80 -23.16 -1.91
C ARG A 214 20.85 -24.00 -1.19
#